data_AF-A0A3S1P4H7-F1
#
_entry.id   AF-A0A3S1P4H7-F1
#
_cell.length_a   1.000
_cell.length_b   1.000
_cell.length_c   1.000
_cell.angle_alpha   90.00
_cell.angle_beta   90.00
_cell.angle_gamma   90.00
#
_symmetry.space_group_name_H-M   'P 1'
#
loop_
_entity.id
_entity.type
_entity.pdbx_description
1 polymer ?
#
loop_
_entity_poly.entity_id
_entity_poly.type
_entity_poly.pdbx_seq_one_letter_code
_entity_poly.pdbx_strand_id
1 'polypeptide(L)'
;MSLGGEVKVAKSYKRTGKAAPQFLEDDPSTGYLPGRRWPVVRYGLISLAIAAILVFAIELIVRGDFAGTISFFLQPFKPGWTTIVVFALLLIGFDAVLGRSHQSLMIVAPLTLSLAFVGHQKSHYLGDPLYPTDFLYARQIFALLPLLVRERPMT
;
A
#
# COMPACT_ATOMS: atom_id res chain seq x y z
N MET A 1 35.60 -72.42 -9.23
CA MET A 1 36.06 -71.20 -8.55
C MET A 1 36.03 -70.06 -9.54
N SER A 2 35.15 -69.10 -9.28
CA SER A 2 34.88 -67.90 -10.10
C SER A 2 35.82 -66.77 -9.70
N LEU A 3 36.32 -65.98 -10.65
CA LEU A 3 36.85 -64.64 -10.40
C LEU A 3 36.53 -63.77 -11.63
N GLY A 4 35.34 -63.18 -11.59
CA GLY A 4 34.88 -62.14 -12.50
C GLY A 4 35.55 -60.81 -12.18
N GLY A 5 35.82 -60.04 -13.24
CA GLY A 5 36.32 -58.67 -13.13
C GLY A 5 35.23 -57.70 -12.72
N GLU A 6 35.59 -56.70 -11.94
CA GLU A 6 34.78 -55.49 -11.74
C GLU A 6 35.64 -54.24 -11.97
N VAL A 7 35.15 -53.43 -12.90
CA VAL A 7 35.70 -52.13 -13.29
C VAL A 7 35.34 -51.10 -12.22
N LYS A 8 36.34 -50.54 -11.53
CA LYS A 8 36.15 -49.43 -10.58
C LYS A 8 35.88 -48.12 -11.34
N VAL A 9 34.62 -47.72 -11.40
CA VAL A 9 34.19 -46.41 -11.92
C VAL A 9 34.51 -45.32 -10.89
N ALA A 10 35.28 -44.32 -11.33
CA ALA A 10 35.69 -43.15 -10.57
C ALA A 10 34.48 -42.25 -10.21
N LYS A 11 34.31 -41.93 -8.92
CA LYS A 11 33.28 -41.00 -8.45
C LYS A 11 33.87 -39.59 -8.35
N SER A 12 33.60 -38.78 -9.37
CA SER A 12 33.93 -37.36 -9.45
C SER A 12 33.23 -36.57 -8.33
N TYR A 13 33.98 -36.09 -7.34
CA TYR A 13 33.46 -35.24 -6.27
C TYR A 13 33.29 -33.81 -6.80
N LYS A 14 32.04 -33.41 -7.05
CA LYS A 14 31.68 -32.03 -7.43
C LYS A 14 32.03 -31.09 -6.27
N ARG A 15 32.92 -30.13 -6.53
CA ARG A 15 33.18 -28.98 -5.64
C ARG A 15 31.87 -28.23 -5.37
N THR A 16 31.39 -28.30 -4.14
CA THR A 16 30.36 -27.40 -3.62
C THR A 16 30.99 -26.02 -3.49
N GLY A 17 30.63 -25.11 -4.39
CA GLY A 17 30.96 -23.69 -4.26
C GLY A 17 30.44 -23.19 -2.91
N LYS A 18 31.29 -22.45 -2.19
CA LYS A 18 31.01 -21.85 -0.88
C LYS A 18 29.58 -21.31 -0.80
N ALA A 19 28.80 -21.88 0.09
CA ALA A 19 27.49 -21.37 0.47
C ALA A 19 27.65 -19.91 0.94
N ALA A 20 26.83 -19.02 0.38
CA ALA A 20 26.62 -17.70 0.96
C ALA A 20 26.15 -17.88 2.42
N PRO A 21 26.50 -16.96 3.33
CA PRO A 21 26.16 -17.13 4.74
C PRO A 21 24.64 -17.22 4.93
N GLN A 22 24.20 -18.41 5.35
CA GLN A 22 22.82 -18.83 5.62
C GLN A 22 22.04 -17.93 6.60
N PHE A 23 22.73 -17.00 7.27
CA PHE A 23 22.16 -16.07 8.25
C PHE A 23 21.17 -15.05 7.65
N LEU A 24 21.21 -14.81 6.34
CA LEU A 24 20.28 -13.87 5.67
C LEU A 24 19.08 -14.54 4.99
N GLU A 25 19.05 -15.88 4.92
CA GLU A 25 18.01 -16.62 4.17
C GLU A 25 16.84 -17.08 5.03
N ASP A 26 17.03 -17.16 6.35
CA ASP A 26 16.04 -17.74 7.28
C ASP A 26 15.39 -16.70 8.20
N ASP A 27 15.60 -15.39 7.99
CA ASP A 27 14.95 -14.35 8.80
C ASP A 27 13.50 -14.09 8.32
N PRO A 28 12.48 -14.54 9.07
CA PRO A 28 11.08 -14.31 8.70
C PRO A 28 10.69 -12.83 8.72
N SER A 29 11.51 -11.96 9.32
CA SER A 29 11.26 -10.52 9.40
C SER A 29 11.52 -9.79 8.08
N THR A 30 12.36 -10.36 7.21
CA THR A 30 12.73 -9.75 5.91
C THR A 30 11.79 -10.15 4.77
N GLY A 31 10.98 -11.19 4.96
CA GLY A 31 10.00 -11.67 3.97
C GLY A 31 10.58 -12.25 2.68
N TYR A 32 11.91 -12.25 2.54
CA TYR A 32 12.65 -12.74 1.38
C TYR A 32 13.14 -14.17 1.63
N LEU A 33 12.35 -15.16 1.20
CA LEU A 33 12.81 -16.55 1.09
C LEU A 33 13.14 -16.84 -0.39
N PRO A 34 14.42 -16.90 -0.78
CA PRO A 34 14.79 -17.11 -2.18
C PRO A 34 14.29 -18.49 -2.67
N GLY A 35 13.62 -18.49 -3.82
CA GLY A 35 13.18 -19.72 -4.50
C GLY A 35 11.72 -20.15 -4.27
N ARG A 36 10.97 -19.50 -3.37
CA ARG A 36 9.54 -19.79 -3.17
C ARG A 36 8.70 -18.63 -3.72
N ARG A 37 7.98 -18.85 -4.83
CA ARG A 37 7.07 -17.85 -5.44
C ARG A 37 5.85 -17.51 -4.57
N TRP A 38 5.54 -18.39 -3.63
CA TRP A 38 4.35 -18.34 -2.79
C TRP A 38 4.33 -17.19 -1.76
N PRO A 39 5.43 -16.87 -1.04
CA PRO A 39 5.57 -15.66 -0.24
C PRO A 39 5.26 -14.36 -0.97
N VAL A 40 5.80 -14.17 -2.19
CA VAL A 40 5.63 -12.93 -2.97
C VAL A 40 4.18 -12.76 -3.42
N VAL A 41 3.56 -13.84 -3.91
CA VAL A 41 2.14 -13.82 -4.31
C VAL A 41 1.25 -13.52 -3.10
N ARG A 42 1.52 -14.15 -1.94
CA ARG A 42 0.78 -13.88 -0.70
C ARG A 42 0.91 -12.44 -0.27
N TYR A 43 2.12 -11.89 -0.24
CA TYR A 43 2.35 -10.49 0.10
C TYR A 43 1.59 -9.56 -0.86
N GLY A 44 1.70 -9.78 -2.17
CA GLY A 44 0.97 -8.99 -3.16
C GLY A 44 -0.56 -9.03 -2.97
N LEU A 45 -1.12 -10.22 -2.70
CA LEU A 45 -2.56 -10.37 -2.42
C LEU A 45 -2.97 -9.67 -1.12
N ILE A 46 -2.17 -9.76 -0.06
CA ILE A 46 -2.42 -9.07 1.21
C ILE A 46 -2.38 -7.56 1.00
N SER A 47 -1.34 -7.03 0.33
CA SER A 47 -1.21 -5.60 0.02
C SER A 47 -2.37 -5.10 -0.86
N LEU A 48 -2.86 -5.92 -1.80
CA LEU A 48 -4.03 -5.60 -2.60
C LEU A 48 -5.31 -5.55 -1.76
N ALA A 49 -5.52 -6.52 -0.86
CA ALA A 49 -6.66 -6.53 0.05
C ALA A 49 -6.65 -5.32 1.00
N ILE A 50 -5.47 -4.99 1.54
CA ILE A 50 -5.28 -3.80 2.38
C ILE A 50 -5.58 -2.52 1.59
N ALA A 51 -5.08 -2.40 0.36
CA ALA A 51 -5.39 -1.25 -0.50
C ALA A 51 -6.90 -1.15 -0.78
N ALA A 52 -7.58 -2.27 -1.02
CA ALA A 52 -9.02 -2.29 -1.23
C ALA A 52 -9.78 -1.79 0.01
N ILE A 53 -9.40 -2.23 1.20
CA ILE A 53 -9.99 -1.78 2.47
C ILE A 53 -9.74 -0.27 2.67
N LEU A 54 -8.52 0.19 2.40
CA LEU A 54 -8.15 1.59 2.56
C LEU A 54 -8.93 2.49 1.59
N VAL A 55 -8.99 2.13 0.30
CA VAL A 55 -9.76 2.88 -0.71
C VAL A 55 -11.25 2.87 -0.38
N PHE A 56 -11.79 1.74 0.10
CA PHE A 56 -13.17 1.67 0.58
C PHE A 56 -13.43 2.63 1.74
N ALA A 57 -12.53 2.68 2.73
CA ALA A 57 -12.65 3.59 3.87
C ALA A 57 -12.56 5.07 3.46
N ILE A 58 -11.65 5.42 2.54
CA ILE A 58 -11.54 6.76 1.95
C ILE A 58 -12.87 7.14 1.27
N GLU A 59 -13.39 6.25 0.44
CA GLU A 59 -14.58 6.55 -0.37
C GLU A 59 -15.84 6.64 0.50
N LEU A 60 -15.91 5.85 1.57
CA LEU A 60 -16.95 5.94 2.59
C LEU A 60 -16.93 7.31 3.29
N ILE A 61 -15.74 7.83 3.63
CA ILE A 61 -15.59 9.16 4.23
C ILE A 61 -16.00 10.23 3.22
N VAL A 62 -15.47 10.19 2.00
CA VAL A 62 -15.73 11.23 0.99
C VAL A 62 -17.22 11.30 0.64
N ARG A 63 -17.87 10.16 0.40
CA ARG A 63 -19.29 10.10 0.02
C ARG A 63 -20.23 10.32 1.19
N GLY A 64 -19.85 9.91 2.40
CA GLY A 64 -20.72 9.91 3.57
C GLY A 64 -21.89 8.92 3.47
N ASP A 65 -21.94 8.06 2.44
CA ASP A 65 -23.00 7.06 2.23
C ASP A 65 -22.42 5.68 1.88
N PHE A 66 -22.86 4.67 2.63
CA PHE A 66 -22.42 3.30 2.48
C PHE A 66 -22.97 2.64 1.20
N ALA A 67 -24.23 2.90 0.85
CA ALA A 67 -24.85 2.30 -0.32
C ALA A 67 -24.24 2.84 -1.62
N GLY A 68 -24.02 4.16 -1.69
CA GLY A 68 -23.31 4.82 -2.77
C GLY A 68 -21.87 4.34 -2.92
N THR A 69 -21.19 4.02 -1.82
CA THR A 69 -19.84 3.45 -1.84
C THR A 69 -19.83 2.05 -2.45
N ILE A 70 -20.74 1.16 -2.06
CA ILE A 70 -20.84 -0.16 -2.69
C ILE A 70 -21.16 -0.04 -4.19
N SER A 71 -22.10 0.84 -4.55
CA SER A 71 -22.46 1.10 -5.95
C SER A 71 -21.26 1.58 -6.78
N PHE A 72 -20.37 2.39 -6.19
CA PHE A 72 -19.13 2.84 -6.82
C PHE A 72 -18.21 1.68 -7.21
N PHE A 73 -18.05 0.67 -6.36
CA PHE A 73 -17.21 -0.51 -6.65
C PHE A 73 -17.86 -1.49 -7.62
N LEU A 74 -19.20 -1.56 -7.65
CA LEU A 74 -19.96 -2.41 -8.57
C LEU A 74 -20.01 -1.87 -10.00
N GLN A 75 -19.75 -0.57 -10.20
CA GLN A 75 -19.78 0.06 -11.52
C GLN A 75 -18.40 -0.05 -12.20
N PRO A 76 -18.23 -0.88 -13.25
CA PRO A 76 -16.91 -1.13 -13.85
C PRO A 76 -16.31 0.11 -14.51
N PHE A 77 -17.16 1.05 -14.93
CA PHE A 77 -16.75 2.28 -15.62
C PHE A 77 -16.29 3.39 -14.67
N LYS A 78 -16.45 3.20 -13.36
CA LYS A 78 -15.87 4.11 -12.38
C LYS A 78 -14.47 3.64 -12.00
N PRO A 79 -13.51 4.56 -11.78
CA PRO A 79 -12.10 4.22 -11.58
C PRO A 79 -11.80 3.54 -10.22
N GLY A 80 -12.75 2.84 -9.59
CA GLY A 80 -12.56 2.22 -8.27
C GLY A 80 -11.48 1.15 -8.27
N TRP A 81 -11.54 0.21 -9.22
CA TRP A 81 -10.55 -0.86 -9.36
C TRP A 81 -9.15 -0.34 -9.68
N THR A 82 -9.05 0.68 -10.54
CA THR A 82 -7.77 1.32 -10.87
C THR A 82 -7.17 2.02 -9.65
N THR A 83 -7.97 2.68 -8.82
CA THR A 83 -7.49 3.33 -7.59
C THR A 83 -6.95 2.30 -6.60
N ILE A 84 -7.61 1.14 -6.44
CA ILE A 84 -7.11 0.05 -5.60
C ILE A 84 -5.75 -0.43 -6.07
N VAL A 85 -5.58 -0.66 -7.37
CA VAL A 85 -4.30 -1.11 -7.94
C VAL A 85 -3.21 -0.06 -7.75
N VAL A 86 -3.50 1.21 -7.99
CA VAL A 86 -2.54 2.31 -7.77
C VAL A 86 -2.13 2.40 -6.30
N PHE A 87 -3.08 2.32 -5.37
CA PHE A 87 -2.78 2.32 -3.93
C PHE A 87 -1.97 1.09 -3.52
N ALA A 88 -2.26 -0.09 -4.07
CA ALA A 88 -1.47 -1.29 -3.81
C ALA A 88 -0.01 -1.11 -4.28
N LEU A 89 0.21 -0.55 -5.47
CA LEU A 89 1.55 -0.23 -5.98
C LEU A 89 2.25 0.82 -5.11
N LEU A 90 1.53 1.83 -4.62
CA LEU A 90 2.07 2.83 -3.70
C LEU A 90 2.52 2.18 -2.39
N LEU A 91 1.68 1.34 -1.76
CA LEU A 91 2.03 0.66 -0.52
C LEU A 91 3.25 -0.25 -0.71
N ILE A 92 3.28 -1.04 -1.79
CA ILE A 92 4.44 -1.89 -2.12
C ILE A 92 5.70 -1.05 -2.37
N GLY A 93 5.58 0.06 -3.10
CA GLY A 93 6.69 0.97 -3.36
C GLY A 93 7.23 1.61 -2.07
N PHE A 94 6.35 2.06 -1.18
CA PHE A 94 6.73 2.61 0.11
C PHE A 94 7.32 1.54 1.05
N ASP A 95 6.77 0.32 1.08
CA ASP A 95 7.33 -0.80 1.83
C ASP A 95 8.75 -1.13 1.34
N ALA A 96 9.00 -1.05 0.02
CA ALA A 96 10.33 -1.24 -0.56
C ALA A 96 11.32 -0.13 -0.15
N VAL A 97 10.87 1.13 -0.04
CA VAL A 97 11.70 2.24 0.43
C VAL A 97 12.00 2.12 1.93
N LEU A 98 11.02 1.69 2.73
CA LEU A 98 11.15 1.54 4.19
C LEU A 98 11.89 0.24 4.58
N GLY A 99 12.05 -0.70 3.64
CA GLY A 99 12.72 -1.98 3.85
C GLY A 99 11.95 -2.96 4.75
N ARG A 100 10.67 -2.68 5.04
CA ARG A 100 9.81 -3.48 5.93
C ARG A 100 8.41 -3.62 5.36
N SER A 101 7.91 -4.86 5.39
CA SER A 101 6.57 -5.20 4.93
C SER A 101 5.48 -4.49 5.74
N HIS A 102 4.49 -3.92 5.06
CA HIS A 102 3.32 -3.26 5.62
C HIS A 102 3.59 -2.03 6.51
N GLN A 103 4.83 -1.55 6.60
CA GLN A 103 5.15 -0.35 7.37
C GLN A 103 4.64 0.93 6.68
N SER A 104 4.50 0.91 5.35
CA SER A 104 3.90 1.99 4.57
C SER A 104 2.52 2.41 5.08
N LEU A 105 1.74 1.47 5.62
CA LEU A 105 0.40 1.74 6.14
C LEU A 105 0.38 2.75 7.28
N MET A 106 1.41 2.73 8.14
CA MET A 106 1.49 3.66 9.27
C MET A 106 1.62 5.12 8.82
N ILE A 107 2.04 5.34 7.57
CA ILE A 107 2.21 6.67 6.99
C ILE A 107 1.07 6.97 6.01
N VAL A 108 0.85 6.08 5.04
CA VAL A 108 -0.09 6.29 3.93
C VAL A 108 -1.53 6.30 4.43
N ALA A 109 -1.91 5.39 5.32
CA ALA A 109 -3.30 5.32 5.79
C ALA A 109 -3.73 6.58 6.56
N PRO A 110 -3.04 7.04 7.62
CA PRO A 110 -3.48 8.25 8.32
C PRO A 110 -3.43 9.49 7.41
N LEU A 111 -2.41 9.63 6.57
CA LEU A 111 -2.30 10.76 5.64
C LEU A 111 -3.51 10.83 4.69
N THR A 112 -3.82 9.73 4.02
CA THR A 112 -4.89 9.67 3.02
C THR A 112 -6.28 9.76 3.65
N LEU A 113 -6.49 9.16 4.83
CA LEU A 113 -7.74 9.29 5.58
C LEU A 113 -7.94 10.71 6.11
N SER A 114 -6.89 11.38 6.58
CA SER A 114 -6.97 12.80 6.97
C SER A 114 -7.33 13.68 5.77
N LEU A 115 -6.73 13.45 4.60
CA LEU A 115 -7.08 14.16 3.37
C LEU A 115 -8.54 13.92 2.96
N ALA A 116 -8.99 12.67 3.02
CA ALA A 116 -10.38 12.30 2.73
C ALA A 116 -11.35 13.01 3.69
N PHE A 117 -11.01 13.06 4.97
CA PHE A 117 -11.81 13.76 5.99
C PHE A 117 -11.87 15.26 5.74
N VAL A 118 -10.73 15.92 5.52
CA VAL A 118 -10.69 17.37 5.22
C VAL A 118 -11.47 17.68 3.94
N GLY A 119 -11.34 16.84 2.90
CA GLY A 119 -12.10 16.97 1.66
C GLY A 119 -13.60 16.80 1.86
N HIS A 120 -14.02 15.85 2.71
CA HIS A 120 -15.42 15.68 3.08
C HIS A 120 -15.98 16.91 3.80
N GLN A 121 -15.25 17.46 4.77
CA GLN A 121 -15.67 18.69 5.46
C GLN A 121 -15.78 19.87 4.48
N LYS A 122 -14.78 20.04 3.62
CA LYS A 122 -14.79 21.11 2.61
C LYS A 122 -15.98 20.96 1.65
N SER A 123 -16.21 19.76 1.12
CA SER A 123 -17.37 19.49 0.26
C SER A 123 -18.71 19.65 0.97
N HIS A 124 -18.78 19.38 2.28
CA HIS A 124 -20.00 19.56 3.06
C HIS A 124 -20.35 21.04 3.26
N TYR A 125 -19.36 21.89 3.52
CA TYR A 125 -19.59 23.32 3.83
C TYR A 125 -19.55 24.22 2.59
N LEU A 126 -18.66 23.97 1.63
CA LEU A 126 -18.44 24.81 0.45
C LEU A 126 -18.98 24.19 -0.84
N GLY A 127 -19.32 22.89 -0.84
CA GLY A 127 -19.78 22.18 -2.03
C GLY A 127 -18.69 21.87 -3.06
N ASP A 128 -17.44 22.26 -2.81
CA ASP A 128 -16.30 22.04 -3.71
C ASP A 128 -15.38 20.90 -3.20
N PRO A 129 -14.78 20.11 -4.09
CA PRO A 129 -13.85 19.07 -3.70
C PRO A 129 -12.52 19.65 -3.21
N LEU A 130 -11.71 18.79 -2.59
CA LEU A 130 -10.34 19.16 -2.21
C LEU A 130 -9.46 19.24 -3.47
N TYR A 131 -9.02 20.45 -3.81
CA TYR A 131 -8.13 20.71 -4.93
C TYR A 131 -6.68 20.78 -4.47
N PRO A 132 -5.71 20.38 -5.32
CA PRO A 132 -4.29 20.54 -5.02
C PRO A 132 -3.89 22.00 -4.70
N THR A 133 -4.61 22.97 -5.26
CA THR A 133 -4.41 24.40 -5.01
C THR A 133 -4.74 24.82 -3.57
N ASP A 134 -5.60 24.08 -2.86
CA ASP A 134 -5.94 24.37 -1.47
C ASP A 134 -4.70 24.29 -0.56
N PHE A 135 -3.75 23.41 -0.89
CA PHE A 135 -2.47 23.31 -0.16
C PHE A 135 -1.56 24.51 -0.42
N LEU A 136 -1.56 25.04 -1.66
CA LEU A 136 -0.76 26.22 -2.01
C LEU A 136 -1.25 27.47 -1.30
N TYR A 137 -2.58 27.59 -1.16
CA TYR A 137 -3.23 28.74 -0.53
C TYR A 137 -3.57 28.52 0.94
N ALA A 138 -3.19 27.40 1.57
CA ALA A 138 -3.51 27.10 2.96
C ALA A 138 -3.13 28.24 3.90
N ARG A 139 -1.90 28.77 3.78
CA ARG A 139 -1.44 29.93 4.57
C ARG A 139 -2.35 31.15 4.37
N GLN A 140 -2.78 31.41 3.14
CA GLN A 140 -3.63 32.55 2.82
C GLN A 140 -5.03 32.37 3.41
N ILE A 141 -5.60 31.16 3.30
CA ILE A 141 -6.89 30.81 3.92
C ILE A 141 -6.83 31.05 5.43
N PHE A 142 -5.80 30.53 6.11
CA PHE A 142 -5.62 30.73 7.55
C PHE A 142 -5.39 32.20 7.93
N ALA A 143 -4.73 32.99 7.08
CA ALA A 143 -4.55 34.42 7.32
C ALA A 143 -5.87 35.21 7.20
N LEU A 144 -6.81 34.74 6.39
CA LEU A 144 -8.12 35.38 6.19
C LEU A 144 -9.18 34.96 7.23
N LEU A 145 -9.06 33.77 7.82
CA LEU A 145 -9.97 33.28 8.87
C LEU A 145 -10.25 34.30 10.01
N PRO A 146 -9.26 34.96 10.64
CA PRO A 146 -9.55 35.91 11.71
C PRO A 146 -10.32 37.14 11.24
N LEU A 147 -10.22 37.52 9.96
CA LEU A 147 -11.04 38.59 9.38
C LEU A 147 -12.47 38.12 9.18
N LEU A 148 -12.66 36.88 8.71
CA LEU A 148 -13.96 36.24 8.52
C LEU A 148 -14.73 36.13 9.85
N VAL A 149 -14.05 35.70 10.92
CA VAL A 149 -14.63 35.57 12.27
C VAL A 149 -15.02 36.93 12.85
N ARG A 150 -14.30 38.00 12.53
CA ARG A 150 -14.66 39.36 12.97
C ARG A 150 -15.93 39.86 12.31
N GLU A 151 -16.17 39.52 11.04
CA GLU A 151 -17.37 39.96 10.31
C GLU A 151 -18.60 39.12 10.66
N ARG A 152 -18.44 37.82 10.93
CA ARG A 152 -19.52 36.92 11.35
C ARG A 152 -19.07 35.99 12.49
N PRO A 153 -19.15 36.43 13.75
CA PRO A 153 -18.57 35.69 14.86
C PRO A 153 -19.28 34.38 15.22
N MET A 154 -20.55 34.17 14.83
CA MET A 154 -21.39 33.04 15.29
C MET A 154 -22.39 32.52 14.23
N THR A 155 -22.00 32.42 12.96
CA THR A 155 -22.64 31.50 11.99
C THR A 155 -21.64 30.45 11.59
#